data_AF-I8AAE5-F1
#
_entry.id   AF-I8AAE5-F1
#
_cell.length_a   1.000
_cell.length_b   1.000
_cell.length_c   1.000
_cell.angle_alpha   90.00
_cell.angle_beta   90.00
_cell.angle_gamma   90.00
#
_symmetry.space_group_name_H-M   'P 1'
#
loop_
_entity.id
_entity.type
_entity.pdbx_description
1 polymer ?
#
loop_
_entity_poly.entity_id
_entity_poly.type
_entity_poly.pdbx_seq_one_letter_code
_entity_poly.pdbx_strand_id
1 'polypeptide(L)'
;MDPDFMDSLVSECGKATKLKVISADKLNPEAVKILMTPMRNASVQGLHLREAHSDGGWYLANTFLPALIRVEEAAIPHPQGHNTTGYQLWREDKVLIVALMRGGEPMAFGVNRAFERAMFTHAYQAIDLQHDHLEDRFAVILVDSVVNSGGTILDFMRHIRDLNKEVSVVVITGVMQARCVSGGRLTAALAKYDNLQFITLRISENKYKGTGASDTGNRLFNTLHLP
;
A
#
# COMPACT_ATOMS: atom_id res chain seq x y z
N MET A 1 -2.08 -22.17 -7.70
CA MET A 1 -1.15 -21.48 -6.78
C MET A 1 -0.63 -22.49 -5.79
N ASP A 2 0.65 -22.42 -5.47
CA ASP A 2 1.28 -23.26 -4.46
C ASP A 2 0.65 -22.98 -3.08
N PRO A 3 0.05 -23.97 -2.39
CA PRO A 3 -0.45 -23.81 -1.03
C PRO A 3 0.62 -23.28 -0.06
N ASP A 4 1.89 -23.63 -0.29
CA ASP A 4 3.02 -23.18 0.53
C ASP A 4 3.30 -21.67 0.37
N PHE A 5 2.92 -21.06 -0.77
CA PHE A 5 3.03 -19.62 -0.97
C PHE A 5 2.06 -18.85 -0.07
N MET A 6 0.82 -19.32 0.06
CA MET A 6 -0.20 -18.71 0.92
C MET A 6 0.12 -18.92 2.40
N ASP A 7 0.60 -20.10 2.78
CA ASP A 7 1.01 -20.37 4.16
C ASP A 7 2.28 -19.59 4.56
N SER A 8 3.18 -19.30 3.62
CA SER A 8 4.32 -18.39 3.86
C SER A 8 3.91 -16.94 4.08
N LEU A 9 2.74 -16.53 3.56
CA LEU A 9 2.16 -15.19 3.75
C LEU A 9 1.34 -15.08 5.03
N VAL A 10 0.86 -16.21 5.58
CA VAL A 10 -0.11 -16.26 6.70
C VAL A 10 0.48 -16.86 7.99
N SER A 11 1.67 -17.46 7.96
CA SER A 11 2.24 -18.11 9.15
C SER A 11 2.85 -17.13 10.16
N GLU A 12 2.05 -16.76 11.15
CA GLU A 12 2.41 -16.83 12.59
C GLU A 12 1.17 -16.49 13.44
N CYS A 13 0.30 -17.48 13.67
CA CYS A 13 -0.71 -17.41 14.72
C CYS A 13 -0.02 -17.65 16.08
N GLY A 14 0.47 -16.58 16.71
CA GLY A 14 1.13 -16.65 18.01
C GLY A 14 1.36 -15.28 18.63
N LYS A 15 0.48 -14.89 19.57
CA LYS A 15 0.47 -13.64 20.38
C LYS A 15 0.54 -12.33 19.58
N ALA A 16 -0.45 -11.45 19.81
CA ALA A 16 -0.63 -10.13 19.18
C ALA A 16 0.53 -9.14 19.44
N THR A 17 1.72 -9.44 18.91
CA THR A 17 2.94 -8.65 19.10
C THR A 17 3.69 -8.37 17.81
N LYS A 18 3.34 -9.03 16.69
CA LYS A 18 4.05 -8.89 15.42
C LYS A 18 3.13 -8.36 14.33
N LEU A 19 3.61 -7.38 13.58
CA LEU A 19 2.89 -6.83 12.43
C LEU A 19 2.85 -7.84 11.28
N LYS A 20 1.69 -7.93 10.62
CA LYS A 20 1.53 -8.69 9.38
C LYS A 20 2.15 -7.88 8.24
N VAL A 21 3.35 -8.26 7.79
CA VAL A 21 4.11 -7.53 6.77
C VAL A 21 4.54 -8.48 5.65
N ILE A 22 4.13 -8.17 4.42
CA ILE A 22 4.64 -8.77 3.20
C ILE A 22 5.74 -7.86 2.64
N SER A 23 6.94 -8.41 2.46
CA SER A 23 8.10 -7.68 1.94
C SER A 23 8.48 -8.25 0.57
N ALA A 24 8.26 -7.48 -0.49
CA ALA A 24 8.47 -7.96 -1.85
C ALA A 24 9.94 -8.30 -2.14
N ASP A 25 10.89 -7.59 -1.54
CA ASP A 25 12.33 -7.87 -1.66
C ASP A 25 12.73 -9.25 -1.11
N LYS A 26 11.98 -9.78 -0.12
CA LYS A 26 12.20 -11.14 0.40
C LYS A 26 11.68 -12.22 -0.54
N LEU A 27 10.70 -11.89 -1.37
CA LEU A 27 10.05 -12.83 -2.29
C LEU A 27 10.66 -12.77 -3.71
N ASN A 28 11.01 -11.58 -4.18
CA ASN A 28 11.64 -11.34 -5.47
C ASN A 28 12.64 -10.18 -5.40
N PRO A 29 13.84 -10.41 -4.84
CA PRO A 29 14.83 -9.36 -4.61
C PRO A 29 15.30 -8.69 -5.91
N GLU A 30 15.41 -9.42 -7.01
CA GLU A 30 15.92 -8.88 -8.28
C GLU A 30 14.91 -7.93 -8.94
N ALA A 31 13.62 -8.28 -8.97
CA ALA A 31 12.58 -7.37 -9.47
C ALA A 31 12.53 -6.08 -8.63
N VAL A 32 12.61 -6.20 -7.31
CA VAL A 32 12.59 -5.02 -6.42
C VAL A 32 13.81 -4.14 -6.61
N LYS A 33 15.02 -4.69 -6.81
CA LYS A 33 16.22 -3.89 -7.12
C LYS A 33 16.01 -3.04 -8.37
N ILE A 34 15.44 -3.61 -9.42
CA ILE A 34 15.15 -2.88 -10.67
C ILE A 34 14.12 -1.77 -10.41
N LEU A 35 12.97 -2.11 -9.81
CA LEU A 35 11.89 -1.15 -9.52
C LEU A 35 12.35 0.01 -8.61
N MET A 36 13.16 -0.27 -7.60
CA MET A 36 13.61 0.73 -6.62
C MET A 36 14.75 1.60 -7.12
N THR A 37 15.47 1.20 -8.18
CA THR A 37 16.63 1.95 -8.69
C THR A 37 16.27 3.40 -9.06
N PRO A 38 15.27 3.69 -9.91
CA PRO A 38 14.89 5.06 -10.22
C PRO A 38 14.39 5.84 -8.99
N MET A 39 13.70 5.20 -8.05
CA MET A 39 13.20 5.86 -6.83
C MET A 39 14.35 6.37 -5.93
N ARG A 40 15.47 5.65 -5.93
CA ARG A 40 16.67 5.95 -5.13
C ARG A 40 17.68 6.83 -5.87
N ASN A 41 17.58 6.96 -7.18
CA ASN A 41 18.51 7.75 -7.97
C ASN A 41 18.26 9.25 -7.74
N ALA A 42 19.24 9.94 -7.14
CA ALA A 42 19.15 11.37 -6.84
C ALA A 42 18.98 12.24 -8.10
N SER A 43 19.43 11.75 -9.26
CA SER A 43 19.26 12.43 -10.55
C SER A 43 17.85 12.29 -11.14
N VAL A 44 16.98 11.48 -10.51
CA VAL A 44 15.58 11.28 -10.93
C VAL A 44 14.66 12.05 -9.97
N GLN A 45 13.85 12.94 -10.53
CA GLN A 45 12.92 13.83 -9.82
C GLN A 45 11.69 14.16 -10.70
N GLY A 46 10.69 14.78 -10.10
CA GLY A 46 9.49 15.24 -10.81
C GLY A 46 8.71 14.08 -11.44
N LEU A 47 8.24 14.27 -12.68
CA LEU A 47 7.43 13.31 -13.41
C LEU A 47 8.03 11.89 -13.42
N HIS A 48 9.30 11.74 -13.80
CA HIS A 48 9.94 10.41 -13.87
C HIS A 48 10.03 9.72 -12.50
N LEU A 49 10.19 10.48 -11.41
CA LEU A 49 10.17 9.91 -10.08
C LEU A 49 8.76 9.47 -9.69
N ARG A 50 7.74 10.25 -10.07
CA ARG A 50 6.33 9.89 -9.87
C ARG A 50 5.96 8.62 -10.62
N GLU A 51 6.40 8.48 -11.87
CA GLU A 51 6.22 7.27 -12.68
C GLU A 51 6.88 6.06 -12.03
N ALA A 52 8.12 6.18 -11.54
CA ALA A 52 8.78 5.11 -10.82
C ALA A 52 7.99 4.66 -9.58
N HIS A 53 7.48 5.60 -8.78
CA HIS A 53 6.62 5.29 -7.62
C HIS A 53 5.30 4.63 -8.04
N SER A 54 4.69 5.07 -9.14
CA SER A 54 3.49 4.47 -9.72
C SER A 54 3.74 3.03 -10.15
N ASP A 55 4.84 2.75 -10.84
CA ASP A 55 5.18 1.37 -11.21
C ASP A 55 5.40 0.47 -9.99
N GLY A 56 6.01 1.00 -8.93
CA GLY A 56 6.11 0.31 -7.64
C GLY A 56 4.74 0.02 -7.02
N GLY A 57 3.83 0.99 -7.02
CA GLY A 57 2.47 0.84 -6.50
C GLY A 57 1.67 -0.21 -7.29
N TRP A 58 1.73 -0.14 -8.62
CA TRP A 58 1.09 -1.11 -9.50
C TRP A 58 1.65 -2.51 -9.30
N TYR A 59 2.98 -2.66 -9.20
CA TYR A 59 3.61 -3.95 -8.96
C TYR A 59 3.14 -4.56 -7.62
N LEU A 60 3.17 -3.79 -6.52
CA LEU A 60 2.71 -4.28 -5.22
C LEU A 60 1.22 -4.65 -5.25
N ALA A 61 0.38 -3.80 -5.84
CA ALA A 61 -1.05 -4.03 -5.93
C ALA A 61 -1.36 -5.30 -6.74
N ASN A 62 -0.85 -5.40 -7.97
CA ASN A 62 -1.15 -6.50 -8.88
C ASN A 62 -0.56 -7.84 -8.41
N THR A 63 0.58 -7.81 -7.70
CA THR A 63 1.24 -9.05 -7.23
C THR A 63 0.61 -9.61 -5.96
N PHE A 64 0.24 -8.75 -5.00
CA PHE A 64 -0.09 -9.20 -3.66
C PHE A 64 -1.56 -9.00 -3.27
N LEU A 65 -2.24 -7.97 -3.77
CA LEU A 65 -3.64 -7.74 -3.39
C LEU A 65 -4.61 -8.82 -3.89
N PRO A 66 -4.47 -9.45 -5.08
CA PRO A 66 -5.37 -10.53 -5.50
C PRO A 66 -5.40 -11.71 -4.52
N ALA A 67 -4.29 -12.01 -3.85
CA ALA A 67 -4.24 -13.05 -2.83
C ALA A 67 -4.96 -12.66 -1.53
N LEU A 68 -5.06 -11.36 -1.24
CA LEU A 68 -5.63 -10.82 0.00
C LEU A 68 -7.12 -10.47 -0.15
N ILE A 69 -7.48 -9.82 -1.25
CA ILE A 69 -8.84 -9.37 -1.58
C ILE A 69 -9.65 -10.45 -2.31
N ARG A 70 -8.96 -11.43 -2.91
CA ARG A 70 -9.50 -12.48 -3.80
C ARG A 70 -9.85 -11.96 -5.19
N VAL A 71 -10.05 -12.92 -6.08
CA VAL A 71 -10.57 -12.72 -7.44
C VAL A 71 -11.89 -13.45 -7.59
N GLU A 72 -12.73 -12.99 -8.49
CA GLU A 72 -14.00 -13.60 -8.86
C GLU A 72 -14.09 -13.84 -10.36
N GLU A 73 -14.88 -14.83 -10.75
CA GLU A 73 -15.21 -15.08 -12.15
C GLU A 73 -16.12 -13.97 -12.68
N ALA A 74 -15.85 -13.55 -13.91
CA ALA A 74 -16.67 -12.58 -14.62
C ALA A 74 -16.93 -13.07 -16.05
N ALA A 75 -18.17 -12.95 -16.51
CA ALA A 75 -18.49 -13.21 -17.91
C ALA A 75 -17.91 -12.09 -18.78
N ILE A 76 -17.10 -12.44 -19.78
CA ILE A 76 -16.51 -11.49 -20.73
C ILE A 76 -16.88 -11.86 -22.17
N PRO A 77 -17.05 -10.87 -23.06
CA PRO A 77 -17.25 -11.14 -24.48
C PRO A 77 -15.94 -11.65 -25.09
N HIS A 78 -15.97 -12.86 -25.65
CA HIS A 78 -14.85 -13.43 -26.38
C HIS A 78 -14.79 -12.84 -27.79
N PRO A 79 -13.59 -12.59 -28.37
CA PRO A 79 -13.47 -12.07 -29.74
C PRO A 79 -14.16 -12.91 -30.83
N GLN A 80 -14.50 -14.17 -30.55
CA GLN A 80 -15.25 -15.05 -31.46
C GLN A 80 -16.78 -14.89 -31.35
N GLY A 81 -17.28 -13.91 -30.60
CA GLY A 81 -18.71 -13.55 -30.55
C GLY A 81 -19.56 -14.34 -29.53
N HIS A 82 -18.95 -15.15 -28.67
CA HIS A 82 -19.62 -15.79 -27.53
C HIS A 82 -19.09 -15.23 -26.21
N ASN A 83 -19.79 -15.43 -25.10
CA ASN A 83 -19.22 -15.12 -23.78
C ASN A 83 -18.28 -16.24 -23.32
N THR A 84 -17.28 -15.90 -22.52
CA THR A 84 -16.38 -16.85 -21.84
C THR A 84 -16.11 -16.38 -20.41
N THR A 85 -15.48 -17.21 -19.60
CA THR A 85 -15.08 -16.86 -18.23
C THR A 85 -13.75 -16.12 -18.22
N GLY A 86 -13.78 -14.89 -17.70
CA GLY A 86 -12.62 -14.11 -17.28
C GLY A 86 -12.57 -13.98 -15.76
N TYR A 87 -11.65 -13.17 -15.26
CA TYR A 87 -11.47 -12.93 -13.82
C TYR A 87 -11.31 -11.45 -13.55
N GLN A 88 -11.84 -11.01 -12.41
CA GLN A 88 -11.67 -9.65 -11.90
C GLN A 88 -11.44 -9.67 -10.39
N LEU A 89 -11.08 -8.52 -9.82
CA LEU A 89 -10.91 -8.37 -8.38
C LEU A 89 -12.27 -8.43 -7.68
N TRP A 90 -12.32 -9.19 -6.58
CA TRP A 90 -13.57 -9.36 -5.83
C TRP A 90 -14.04 -8.03 -5.23
N ARG A 91 -15.27 -7.63 -5.57
CA ARG A 91 -15.93 -6.39 -5.09
C ARG A 91 -15.04 -5.15 -5.22
N GLU A 92 -14.32 -5.03 -6.32
CA GLU A 92 -13.37 -3.93 -6.56
C GLU A 92 -13.99 -2.53 -6.32
N ASP A 93 -15.26 -2.33 -6.67
CA ASP A 93 -16.03 -1.09 -6.45
C ASP A 93 -16.30 -0.75 -4.97
N LYS A 94 -16.07 -1.70 -4.08
CA LYS A 94 -16.19 -1.58 -2.63
C LYS A 94 -14.83 -1.42 -1.93
N VAL A 95 -13.74 -1.30 -2.70
CA VAL A 95 -12.41 -0.89 -2.20
C VAL A 95 -12.31 0.64 -2.19
N LEU A 96 -11.72 1.19 -1.13
CA LEU A 96 -11.28 2.59 -1.07
C LEU A 96 -9.74 2.66 -1.09
N ILE A 97 -9.17 3.39 -2.04
CA ILE A 97 -7.75 3.76 -2.07
C ILE A 97 -7.60 5.16 -1.48
N VAL A 98 -6.71 5.29 -0.49
CA VAL A 98 -6.40 6.56 0.16
C VAL A 98 -4.94 6.91 -0.11
N ALA A 99 -4.72 7.91 -0.95
CA ALA A 99 -3.41 8.50 -1.17
C ALA A 99 -3.02 9.37 0.03
N LEU A 100 -2.02 8.95 0.81
CA LEU A 100 -1.51 9.73 1.93
C LEU A 100 -0.62 10.85 1.40
N MET A 101 -1.13 12.07 1.53
CA MET A 101 -0.51 13.24 0.91
C MET A 101 0.75 13.67 1.67
N ARG A 102 1.81 14.10 0.97
CA ARG A 102 1.93 14.21 -0.49
C ARG A 102 2.67 13.02 -1.12
N GLY A 103 3.55 12.37 -0.37
CA GLY A 103 4.47 11.36 -0.90
C GLY A 103 3.78 10.09 -1.42
N GLY A 104 2.60 9.76 -0.90
CA GLY A 104 1.86 8.56 -1.29
C GLY A 104 1.16 8.64 -2.65
N GLU A 105 0.82 9.83 -3.14
CA GLU A 105 -0.03 10.02 -4.32
C GLU A 105 0.49 9.28 -5.57
N PRO A 106 1.76 9.42 -5.98
CA PRO A 106 2.23 8.77 -7.20
C PRO A 106 2.16 7.24 -7.12
N MET A 107 2.44 6.67 -5.94
CA MET A 107 2.29 5.24 -5.71
C MET A 107 0.83 4.81 -5.68
N ALA A 108 -0.05 5.64 -5.11
CA ALA A 108 -1.48 5.39 -5.07
C ALA A 108 -2.09 5.33 -6.48
N PHE A 109 -1.64 6.19 -7.41
CA PHE A 109 -2.04 6.08 -8.82
C PHE A 109 -1.63 4.73 -9.44
N GLY A 110 -0.47 4.20 -9.06
CA GLY A 110 -0.07 2.84 -9.41
C GLY A 110 -1.03 1.77 -8.90
N VAL A 111 -1.46 1.89 -7.65
CA VAL A 111 -2.46 1.00 -7.05
C VAL A 111 -3.80 1.12 -7.78
N ASN A 112 -4.25 2.34 -8.09
CA ASN A 112 -5.49 2.59 -8.81
C ASN A 112 -5.44 2.08 -10.27
N ARG A 113 -4.27 2.08 -10.91
CA ARG A 113 -4.08 1.39 -12.21
C ARG A 113 -4.32 -0.12 -12.13
N ALA A 114 -4.13 -0.74 -10.97
CA ALA A 114 -4.45 -2.15 -10.75
C ALA A 114 -5.88 -2.40 -10.24
N PHE A 115 -6.52 -1.37 -9.68
CA PHE A 115 -7.85 -1.38 -9.06
C PHE A 115 -8.65 -0.20 -9.63
N GLU A 116 -8.91 -0.24 -10.93
CA GLU A 116 -9.51 0.85 -11.73
C GLU A 116 -10.91 1.24 -11.25
N ARG A 117 -11.67 0.30 -10.69
CA ARG A 117 -13.05 0.52 -10.20
C ARG A 117 -13.10 0.98 -8.74
N ALA A 118 -11.98 0.92 -8.02
CA ALA A 118 -11.95 1.32 -6.62
C ALA A 118 -12.18 2.83 -6.46
N MET A 119 -12.84 3.22 -5.37
CA MET A 119 -12.94 4.63 -4.98
C MET A 119 -11.53 5.15 -4.65
N PHE A 120 -11.22 6.38 -5.07
CA PHE A 120 -9.91 7.00 -4.84
C PHE A 120 -10.07 8.34 -4.13
N THR A 121 -9.37 8.51 -3.01
CA THR A 121 -9.38 9.77 -2.26
C THR A 121 -7.97 10.18 -1.83
N HIS A 122 -7.76 11.48 -1.69
CA HIS A 122 -6.55 12.05 -1.13
C HIS A 122 -6.80 12.43 0.32
N ALA A 123 -5.87 12.10 1.21
CA ALA A 123 -5.95 12.49 2.62
C ALA A 123 -4.60 13.02 3.09
N TYR A 124 -4.59 14.21 3.66
CA TYR A 124 -3.42 14.77 4.34
C TYR A 124 -3.34 14.26 5.78
N GLN A 125 -4.49 14.06 6.42
CA GLN A 125 -4.64 13.63 7.80
C GLN A 125 -5.84 12.68 7.94
N ALA A 126 -5.88 11.94 9.04
CA ALA A 126 -6.90 10.91 9.27
C ALA A 126 -8.33 11.47 9.20
N ILE A 127 -8.55 12.68 9.75
CA ILE A 127 -9.86 13.33 9.78
C ILE A 127 -10.39 13.73 8.40
N ASP A 128 -9.56 13.70 7.34
CA ASP A 128 -10.03 13.94 5.98
C ASP A 128 -10.90 12.77 5.47
N LEU A 129 -10.80 11.58 6.11
CA LEU A 129 -11.72 10.48 5.87
C LEU A 129 -13.04 10.71 6.62
N GLN A 130 -14.13 10.87 5.88
CA GLN A 130 -15.48 11.04 6.41
C GLN A 130 -16.25 9.73 6.40
N HIS A 131 -17.43 9.72 7.04
CA HIS A 131 -18.25 8.51 7.17
C HIS A 131 -18.69 7.95 5.81
N ASP A 132 -19.11 8.82 4.90
CA ASP A 132 -19.52 8.51 3.53
C ASP A 132 -18.40 7.88 2.68
N HIS A 133 -17.14 8.20 2.95
CA HIS A 133 -16.01 7.54 2.29
C HIS A 133 -15.92 6.05 2.68
N LEU A 134 -16.30 5.68 3.90
CA LEU A 134 -16.18 4.33 4.46
C LEU A 134 -17.48 3.52 4.45
N GLU A 135 -18.60 4.17 4.15
CA GLU A 135 -19.90 3.52 3.98
C GLU A 135 -19.83 2.47 2.86
N ASP A 136 -20.34 1.27 3.15
CA ASP A 136 -20.30 0.10 2.27
C ASP A 136 -18.91 -0.35 1.79
N ARG A 137 -17.82 0.12 2.38
CA ARG A 137 -16.46 -0.34 2.02
C ARG A 137 -16.12 -1.63 2.75
N PHE A 138 -15.63 -2.62 2.01
CA PHE A 138 -15.10 -3.85 2.62
C PHE A 138 -13.60 -3.76 2.90
N ALA A 139 -12.88 -2.94 2.13
CA ALA A 139 -11.44 -2.74 2.28
C ALA A 139 -11.02 -1.27 2.05
N VAL A 140 -10.04 -0.83 2.83
CA VAL A 140 -9.34 0.44 2.66
C VAL A 140 -7.86 0.15 2.38
N ILE A 141 -7.31 0.75 1.34
CA ILE A 141 -5.90 0.68 0.99
C ILE A 141 -5.27 2.04 1.28
N LEU A 142 -4.50 2.13 2.36
CA LEU A 142 -3.70 3.31 2.68
C LEU A 142 -2.39 3.24 1.90
N VAL A 143 -2.05 4.28 1.15
CA VAL A 143 -0.86 4.28 0.31
C VAL A 143 0.07 5.43 0.69
N ASP A 144 1.31 5.10 1.06
CA ASP A 144 2.36 6.08 1.32
C ASP A 144 3.69 5.61 0.74
N SER A 145 4.50 6.52 0.20
CA SER A 145 5.84 6.20 -0.30
C SER A 145 6.76 5.60 0.77
N VAL A 146 6.67 6.07 2.03
CA VAL A 146 7.57 5.67 3.11
C VAL A 146 6.85 5.62 4.46
N VAL A 147 6.77 4.43 5.06
CA VAL A 147 6.34 4.26 6.45
C VAL A 147 7.55 4.27 7.38
N ASN A 148 7.77 5.38 8.07
CA ASN A 148 8.92 5.55 8.98
C ASN A 148 8.64 5.04 10.40
N SER A 149 7.82 5.74 11.19
CA SER A 149 7.48 5.31 12.56
C SER A 149 6.19 4.50 12.66
N GLY A 150 5.35 4.53 11.63
CA GLY A 150 3.98 4.01 11.67
C GLY A 150 2.97 4.94 12.36
N GLY A 151 3.38 6.15 12.79
CA GLY A 151 2.49 7.09 13.51
C GLY A 151 1.28 7.51 12.69
N THR A 152 1.51 7.98 11.45
CA THR A 152 0.43 8.33 10.52
C THR A 152 -0.54 7.17 10.34
N ILE A 153 -0.02 5.96 10.12
CA ILE A 153 -0.86 4.76 9.95
C ILE A 153 -1.69 4.48 11.19
N LEU A 154 -1.12 4.64 12.40
CA LEU A 154 -1.86 4.43 13.64
C LEU A 154 -3.00 5.44 13.82
N ASP A 155 -2.78 6.71 13.45
CA ASP A 155 -3.80 7.74 13.52
C ASP A 155 -4.94 7.47 12.54
N PHE A 156 -4.61 7.09 11.30
CA PHE A 156 -5.60 6.62 10.32
C PHE A 156 -6.35 5.37 10.80
N MET A 157 -5.65 4.40 11.39
CA MET A 157 -6.28 3.19 11.90
C MET A 157 -7.27 3.48 13.02
N ARG A 158 -6.94 4.38 13.96
CA ARG A 158 -7.87 4.78 15.02
C ARG A 158 -9.11 5.42 14.42
N HIS A 159 -8.91 6.40 13.55
CA HIS A 159 -10.01 7.13 12.91
C HIS A 159 -10.91 6.24 12.06
N ILE A 160 -10.32 5.35 11.24
CA ILE A 160 -11.08 4.37 10.45
C ILE A 160 -11.88 3.46 11.38
N ARG A 161 -11.31 3.02 12.51
CA ARG A 161 -12.02 2.13 13.46
C ARG A 161 -13.14 2.83 14.22
N ASP A 162 -13.04 4.14 14.41
CA ASP A 162 -14.13 4.95 14.97
C ASP A 162 -15.31 5.08 13.99
N LEU A 163 -15.02 5.12 12.68
CA LEU A 163 -16.04 5.22 11.62
C LEU A 163 -16.60 3.86 11.16
N ASN A 164 -15.74 2.84 11.04
CA ASN A 164 -16.06 1.49 10.60
C ASN A 164 -15.13 0.46 11.28
N LYS A 165 -15.69 -0.31 12.21
CA LYS A 165 -14.94 -1.25 13.05
C LYS A 165 -14.43 -2.48 12.29
N GLU A 166 -15.12 -2.88 11.22
CA GLU A 166 -14.90 -4.18 10.58
C GLU A 166 -14.05 -4.07 9.30
N VAL A 167 -14.01 -2.91 8.66
CA VAL A 167 -13.34 -2.74 7.36
C VAL A 167 -11.87 -3.17 7.41
N SER A 168 -11.48 -4.02 6.46
CA SER A 168 -10.09 -4.48 6.34
C SER A 168 -9.20 -3.33 5.87
N VAL A 169 -8.00 -3.20 6.45
CA VAL A 169 -7.06 -2.15 6.06
C VAL A 169 -5.76 -2.78 5.55
N VAL A 170 -5.37 -2.40 4.35
CA VAL A 170 -4.08 -2.77 3.77
C VAL A 170 -3.25 -1.50 3.59
N VAL A 171 -1.99 -1.53 4.01
CA VAL A 171 -1.05 -0.43 3.81
C VAL A 171 -0.07 -0.83 2.72
N ILE A 172 -0.01 -0.04 1.65
CA ILE A 172 0.96 -0.22 0.57
C ILE A 172 2.04 0.85 0.70
N THR A 173 3.31 0.43 0.72
CA THR A 173 4.43 1.37 0.81
C THR A 173 5.71 0.95 0.10
N GLY A 174 6.45 1.91 -0.47
CA GLY A 174 7.74 1.63 -1.09
C GLY A 174 8.81 1.25 -0.08
N VAL A 175 8.80 1.87 1.10
CA VAL A 175 9.80 1.59 2.13
C VAL A 175 9.16 1.58 3.51
N MET A 176 9.36 0.49 4.24
CA MET A 176 9.04 0.42 5.67
C MET A 176 10.32 0.46 6.49
N GLN A 177 10.40 1.30 7.52
CA GLN A 177 11.59 1.36 8.37
C GLN A 177 11.61 0.17 9.34
N ALA A 178 12.78 -0.45 9.53
CA ALA A 178 12.94 -1.69 10.28
C ALA A 178 12.40 -1.63 11.72
N ARG A 179 12.54 -0.49 12.43
CA ARG A 179 12.01 -0.33 13.80
C ARG A 179 10.48 -0.23 13.84
N CYS A 180 9.83 0.16 12.74
CA CYS A 180 8.38 0.05 12.65
C CYS A 180 7.94 -1.43 12.68
N VAL A 181 8.79 -2.34 12.20
CA VAL A 181 8.53 -3.79 12.13
C VAL A 181 9.06 -4.54 13.36
N SER A 182 10.25 -4.17 13.84
CA SER A 182 11.03 -4.95 14.82
C SER A 182 10.67 -4.70 16.29
N GLY A 183 9.66 -3.86 16.56
CA GLY A 183 9.04 -3.74 17.87
C GLY A 183 9.14 -2.35 18.49
N GLY A 184 8.27 -2.10 19.47
CA GLY A 184 8.12 -0.83 20.15
C GLY A 184 6.65 -0.49 20.41
N ARG A 185 6.39 0.64 21.08
CA ARG A 185 5.03 1.02 21.48
C ARG A 185 4.08 1.21 20.28
N LEU A 186 4.57 1.76 19.17
CA LEU A 186 3.75 1.92 17.95
C LEU A 186 3.52 0.60 17.23
N THR A 187 4.55 -0.22 17.04
CA THR A 187 4.42 -1.56 16.45
C THR A 187 3.42 -2.39 17.24
N ALA A 188 3.50 -2.38 18.57
CA ALA A 188 2.57 -3.08 19.45
C ALA A 188 1.16 -2.48 19.41
N ALA A 189 1.01 -1.17 19.17
CA ALA A 189 -0.30 -0.55 19.01
C ALA A 189 -0.96 -0.96 17.69
N LEU A 190 -0.18 -0.99 16.60
CA LEU A 190 -0.66 -1.40 15.28
C LEU A 190 -0.93 -2.92 15.20
N ALA A 191 -0.13 -3.74 15.88
CA ALA A 191 -0.28 -5.20 15.91
C ALA A 191 -1.55 -5.67 16.65
N LYS A 192 -2.28 -4.77 17.31
CA LYS A 192 -3.60 -5.05 17.93
C LYS A 192 -4.74 -5.11 16.91
N TYR A 193 -4.52 -4.61 15.69
CA TYR A 193 -5.55 -4.62 14.66
C TYR A 193 -5.41 -5.89 13.81
N ASP A 194 -6.27 -6.88 14.04
CA ASP A 194 -6.21 -8.16 13.34
C ASP A 194 -6.46 -8.04 11.83
N ASN A 195 -7.21 -7.02 11.43
CA ASN A 195 -7.55 -6.70 10.04
C ASN A 195 -6.67 -5.58 9.45
N LEU A 196 -5.44 -5.44 9.95
CA LEU A 196 -4.40 -4.58 9.37
C LEU A 196 -3.27 -5.42 8.78
N GLN A 197 -2.90 -5.12 7.53
CA GLN A 197 -1.77 -5.74 6.85
C GLN A 197 -0.92 -4.73 6.11
N PHE A 198 0.39 -4.95 6.08
CA PHE A 198 1.35 -4.14 5.34
C PHE A 198 1.89 -4.91 4.14
N ILE A 199 2.04 -4.23 3.02
CA ILE A 199 2.72 -4.69 1.82
C ILE A 199 3.78 -3.64 1.49
N THR A 200 5.03 -4.06 1.39
CA THR A 200 6.12 -3.14 1.07
C THR A 200 7.07 -3.68 0.01
N LEU A 201 7.67 -2.78 -0.78
CA LEU A 201 8.77 -3.17 -1.67
C LEU A 201 9.96 -3.67 -0.85
N ARG A 202 10.32 -2.97 0.24
CA ARG A 202 11.45 -3.37 1.09
C ARG A 202 11.36 -2.82 2.51
N ILE A 203 12.08 -3.51 3.41
CA ILE A 203 12.36 -3.02 4.77
C ILE A 203 13.74 -2.33 4.78
N SER A 204 13.84 -1.18 5.44
CA SER A 204 15.08 -0.39 5.50
C SER A 204 15.58 -0.24 6.93
N GLU A 205 16.82 -0.68 7.19
CA GLU A 205 17.54 -0.40 8.44
C GLU A 205 17.90 1.08 8.59
N ASN A 206 18.15 1.75 7.45
CA ASN A 206 18.47 3.18 7.45
C ASN A 206 17.25 4.00 7.88
N LYS A 207 17.35 4.69 9.01
CA LYS A 207 16.39 5.70 9.46
C LYS A 207 16.78 7.05 8.85
N TYR A 208 16.31 7.27 7.62
CA TYR A 208 16.45 8.56 6.96
C TYR A 208 15.08 9.24 6.87
N LYS A 209 14.96 10.42 7.47
CA LYS A 209 13.86 11.34 7.18
C LYS A 209 14.45 12.42 6.30
N GLY A 210 14.06 12.44 5.02
CA GLY A 210 14.48 13.51 4.12
C GLY A 210 14.00 14.87 4.64
N THR A 211 14.78 15.91 4.38
CA THR A 211 14.45 17.30 4.72
C THR A 211 14.87 18.18 3.54
N GLY A 212 14.04 19.12 3.12
CA GLY A 212 14.33 19.96 1.95
C GLY A 212 14.53 19.13 0.67
N ALA A 213 15.69 19.24 0.04
CA ALA A 213 16.00 18.61 -1.26
C ALA A 213 16.05 17.06 -1.25
N SER A 214 16.13 16.43 -0.08
CA SER A 214 16.13 14.97 0.05
C SER A 214 14.81 14.38 0.49
N ASP A 215 13.80 15.22 0.77
CA ASP A 215 12.45 14.78 1.07
C ASP A 215 11.81 14.14 -0.17
N THR A 216 11.16 12.99 0.02
CA THR A 216 10.53 12.25 -1.08
C THR A 216 9.42 13.07 -1.71
N GLY A 217 8.57 13.73 -0.91
CA GLY A 217 7.51 14.60 -1.43
C GLY A 217 8.08 15.74 -2.27
N ASN A 218 9.12 16.42 -1.79
CA ASN A 218 9.74 17.52 -2.53
C ASN A 218 10.36 17.05 -3.86
N ARG A 219 11.02 15.88 -3.87
CA ARG A 219 11.58 15.31 -5.10
C ARG A 219 10.51 14.89 -6.09
N LEU A 220 9.37 14.36 -5.63
CA LEU A 220 8.27 13.94 -6.50
C LEU A 220 7.65 15.11 -7.26
N PHE A 221 7.63 16.31 -6.66
CA PHE A 221 6.94 17.48 -7.22
C PHE A 221 7.87 18.65 -7.56
N ASN A 222 9.19 18.44 -7.59
CA ASN A 222 10.19 19.47 -7.86
C ASN A 222 10.09 20.70 -6.91
N THR A 223 9.64 20.50 -5.67
CA THR A 223 9.53 21.55 -4.66
C THR A 223 10.73 21.59 -3.71
N LEU A 224 11.95 21.33 -4.22
CA LEU A 224 13.17 21.14 -3.42
C LEU A 224 13.59 22.35 -2.57
N HIS A 225 13.11 23.55 -2.93
CA HIS A 225 13.37 24.79 -2.21
C HIS A 225 12.38 25.04 -1.06
N LEU A 226 11.30 24.25 -0.99
CA LEU A 226 10.34 24.31 0.12
C LEU A 226 10.89 23.52 1.32
N PRO A 227 10.59 23.98 2.55
CA PRO A 227 11.01 23.30 3.78
C PRO A 227 10.44 21.88 3.89
#